data_AF-A0A318V613-F1
#
_entry.id   AF-A0A318V613-F1
#
_cell.length_a   1.000
_cell.length_b   1.000
_cell.length_c   1.000
_cell.angle_alpha   90.00
_cell.angle_beta   90.00
_cell.angle_gamma   90.00
#
_symmetry.space_group_name_H-M   'P 1'
#
loop_
_entity.id
_entity.type
_entity.pdbx_description
1 polymer ?
#
loop_
_entity_poly.entity_id
_entity_poly.type
_entity_poly.pdbx_seq_one_letter_code
_entity_poly.pdbx_strand_id
1 'polypeptide(L)'
;MNKKQFLNTYKKIDGLNEKKAENSVKPPIYRSEHDERLIKDFHYAKFQKNLQNAQNSDTLKALLNKEDWSEEDTNTLLESLR
;
A
#
# COMPACT_ATOMS: atom_id res chain seq x y z
N MET A 1 32.53 -3.27 25.65
CA MET A 1 32.25 -2.48 24.44
C MET A 1 32.60 -1.02 24.74
N ASN A 2 33.47 -0.37 23.97
CA ASN A 2 34.06 0.92 24.33
C ASN A 2 33.13 2.10 23.94
N LYS A 3 32.79 3.00 24.88
CA LYS A 3 31.84 4.13 24.70
C LYS A 3 32.19 5.02 23.50
N LYS A 4 33.47 5.12 23.15
CA LYS A 4 33.96 5.85 21.96
C LYS A 4 33.54 5.19 20.64
N GLN A 5 33.52 3.86 20.59
CA GLN A 5 33.08 3.12 19.40
C GLN A 5 31.59 3.33 19.15
N PHE A 6 30.78 3.33 20.22
CA PHE A 6 29.33 3.57 20.14
C PHE A 6 28.97 4.98 19.64
N LEU A 7 29.67 6.01 20.12
CA LEU A 7 29.45 7.39 19.66
C LEU A 7 29.86 7.58 18.19
N ASN A 8 30.95 6.91 17.76
CA ASN A 8 31.40 6.98 16.37
C ASN A 8 30.47 6.22 15.42
N THR A 9 29.85 5.13 15.86
CA THR A 9 28.84 4.43 15.05
C THR A 9 27.59 5.29 14.87
N TYR A 10 27.12 5.99 15.92
CA TYR A 10 25.98 6.90 15.81
C TYR A 10 26.25 8.04 14.81
N LYS A 11 27.38 8.72 14.94
CA LYS A 11 27.77 9.80 14.00
C LYS A 11 27.89 9.32 12.55
N LYS A 12 28.36 8.09 12.34
CA LYS A 12 28.45 7.49 10.99
C LYS A 12 27.07 7.20 10.40
N ILE A 13 26.11 6.78 11.23
CA ILE A 13 24.73 6.48 10.79
C ILE A 13 24.01 7.79 10.44
N ASP A 14 24.15 8.84 11.25
CA ASP A 14 23.56 10.16 10.97
C ASP A 14 24.08 10.74 9.65
N GLY A 15 25.40 10.69 9.42
CA GLY A 15 25.99 11.16 8.15
C GLY A 15 25.70 10.29 6.92
N LEU A 16 25.18 9.07 7.12
CA LEU A 16 24.74 8.17 6.04
C LEU A 16 23.34 8.52 5.53
N ASN A 17 22.48 9.09 6.39
CA ASN A 17 21.16 9.55 6.03
C ASN A 17 21.19 10.90 5.29
N GLU A 18 22.16 11.76 5.58
CA GLU A 18 22.32 13.06 4.89
C GLU A 18 22.79 12.92 3.43
N LYS A 19 23.45 11.82 3.06
CA LYS A 19 23.98 11.61 1.69
C LYS A 19 22.97 11.06 0.68
N LYS A 20 21.69 10.88 1.04
CA LYS A 20 20.64 10.36 0.15
C LYS A 20 19.61 11.40 -0.31
N ALA A 21 19.98 12.67 -0.30
CA ALA A 21 19.24 13.71 -1.02
C ALA A 21 19.96 14.09 -2.33
N GLU A 22 20.41 13.10 -3.10
CA GLU A 22 20.59 13.34 -4.53
C GLU A 22 19.19 13.57 -5.10
N ASN A 23 18.94 14.80 -5.55
CA ASN A 23 17.82 15.22 -6.39
C ASN A 23 17.83 14.44 -7.72
N SER A 24 17.67 13.13 -7.64
CA SER A 24 17.27 12.31 -8.77
C SER A 24 15.85 12.74 -9.09
N VAL A 25 15.71 13.64 -10.05
CA VAL A 25 14.44 13.91 -10.71
C VAL A 25 14.02 12.57 -11.29
N LYS A 26 13.19 11.85 -10.54
CA LYS A 26 12.67 10.56 -10.98
C LYS A 26 11.91 10.83 -12.28
N PRO A 27 12.15 10.04 -13.34
CA PRO A 27 11.37 10.20 -14.54
C PRO A 27 9.88 10.10 -14.20
N PRO A 28 9.01 10.89 -14.86
CA PRO A 28 7.59 10.81 -14.61
C PRO A 28 7.11 9.38 -14.85
N ILE A 29 6.32 8.85 -13.90
CA ILE A 29 5.80 7.47 -13.96
C ILE A 29 4.88 7.30 -15.18
N TYR A 30 4.20 8.37 -15.58
CA TYR A 30 3.26 8.40 -16.68
C TYR A 30 3.83 9.13 -17.89
N ARG A 31 3.38 8.74 -19.09
CA ARG A 31 3.85 9.28 -20.37
C ARG A 31 3.39 10.73 -20.61
N SER A 32 2.24 11.11 -20.07
CA SER A 32 1.68 12.46 -20.16
C SER A 32 0.75 12.74 -18.96
N GLU A 33 0.45 14.02 -18.71
CA GLU A 33 -0.54 14.42 -17.70
C GLU A 33 -1.96 13.91 -18.04
N HIS A 34 -2.26 13.78 -19.34
CA HIS A 34 -3.54 13.25 -19.81
C HIS A 34 -3.67 11.76 -19.45
N ASP A 35 -2.62 10.97 -19.70
CA ASP A 35 -2.59 9.55 -19.35
C ASP A 35 -2.69 9.36 -17.84
N GLU A 36 -1.99 10.19 -17.06
CA GLU A 36 -2.09 10.16 -15.60
C GLU A 36 -3.53 10.41 -15.11
N ARG A 37 -4.21 11.40 -15.68
CA ARG A 37 -5.62 11.69 -15.36
C ARG A 37 -6.51 10.50 -15.71
N LEU A 38 -6.37 9.96 -16.91
CA LEU A 38 -7.18 8.83 -17.36
C LEU A 38 -6.98 7.59 -16.47
N ILE A 39 -5.73 7.29 -16.11
CA ILE A 39 -5.38 6.17 -15.23
C ILE A 39 -5.98 6.40 -13.83
N LYS A 40 -5.85 7.62 -13.28
CA LYS A 40 -6.44 7.96 -11.98
C LYS A 40 -7.97 7.85 -11.99
N ASP A 41 -8.63 8.38 -13.01
CA ASP A 41 -10.08 8.33 -13.15
C ASP A 41 -10.56 6.88 -13.27
N PHE A 42 -9.87 6.06 -14.05
CA PHE A 42 -10.15 4.63 -14.15
C PHE A 42 -9.99 3.91 -12.80
N HIS A 43 -8.88 4.14 -12.08
CA HIS A 43 -8.67 3.57 -10.76
C HIS A 43 -9.70 4.03 -9.74
N TYR A 44 -10.07 5.31 -9.78
CA TYR A 44 -11.09 5.87 -8.91
C TYR A 44 -12.46 5.24 -9.19
N ALA A 45 -12.85 5.09 -10.46
CA ALA A 45 -14.09 4.41 -10.84
C ALA A 45 -14.09 2.94 -10.39
N LYS A 46 -12.97 2.22 -10.56
CA LYS A 46 -12.82 0.85 -10.07
C LYS A 46 -12.92 0.77 -8.55
N PHE A 47 -12.31 1.71 -7.84
CA PHE A 47 -12.42 1.80 -6.38
C PHE A 47 -13.86 2.03 -5.94
N GLN A 48 -14.58 2.98 -6.56
CA GLN A 48 -15.99 3.25 -6.24
C GLN A 48 -16.87 2.01 -6.48
N LYS A 49 -16.68 1.31 -7.59
CA LYS A 49 -17.38 0.04 -7.87
C LYS A 49 -17.09 -1.01 -6.80
N ASN A 50 -15.82 -1.19 -6.44
CA ASN A 50 -15.43 -2.16 -5.42
C ASN A 50 -15.97 -1.80 -4.04
N LEU A 51 -15.97 -0.51 -3.69
CA LEU A 51 -16.54 -0.01 -2.44
C LEU A 51 -18.04 -0.29 -2.37
N GLN A 52 -18.78 0.00 -3.44
CA GLN A 52 -20.20 -0.30 -3.53
C GLN A 52 -20.48 -1.79 -3.39
N ASN A 53 -19.71 -2.64 -4.08
CA ASN A 53 -19.84 -4.09 -3.98
C ASN A 53 -19.57 -4.59 -2.56
N ALA A 54 -18.53 -4.07 -1.89
CA ALA A 54 -18.20 -4.44 -0.52
C ALA A 54 -19.29 -4.01 0.48
N GLN A 55 -19.84 -2.81 0.32
CA GLN A 55 -20.91 -2.31 1.19
C GLN A 55 -22.23 -3.09 1.04
N ASN A 56 -22.52 -3.58 -0.16
CA ASN A 56 -23.73 -4.33 -0.46
C ASN A 56 -23.57 -5.84 -0.34
N SER A 57 -22.36 -6.34 -0.10
CA SER A 57 -22.09 -7.77 0.06
C SER A 57 -22.45 -8.24 1.47
N ASP A 58 -23.53 -9.01 1.56
CA ASP A 58 -23.93 -9.64 2.83
C ASP A 58 -22.96 -10.77 3.23
N THR A 59 -22.33 -11.43 2.24
CA THR A 59 -21.29 -12.43 2.50
C THR A 59 -20.07 -11.80 3.16
N LEU A 60 -19.61 -10.65 2.68
CA LEU A 60 -18.49 -9.92 3.29
C LEU A 60 -18.81 -9.49 4.74
N LYS A 61 -20.03 -8.99 4.97
CA LYS A 61 -20.49 -8.61 6.33
C LYS A 61 -20.52 -9.81 7.26
N ALA A 62 -21.02 -10.96 6.79
CA ALA A 62 -21.06 -12.19 7.59
C ALA A 62 -19.64 -12.66 7.96
N LEU A 63 -18.70 -12.59 7.02
CA LEU A 63 -17.30 -12.94 7.24
C LEU A 63 -16.59 -11.97 8.21
N LEU A 64 -16.88 -10.67 8.14
CA LEU A 64 -16.32 -9.65 9.04
C LEU A 64 -16.77 -9.81 10.50
N ASN A 65 -17.96 -10.37 10.73
CA ASN A 65 -18.52 -10.58 12.07
C ASN A 65 -18.09 -11.89 12.72
N LYS A 66 -17.37 -12.77 11.99
CA LYS A 66 -16.77 -13.98 12.57
C LYS A 66 -15.54 -13.63 13.39
N GLU A 67 -15.39 -14.31 14.53
CA GLU A 67 -14.26 -14.14 15.44
C GLU A 67 -12.97 -14.79 14.89
N ASP A 68 -13.10 -15.98 14.30
CA ASP A 68 -12.02 -16.71 13.63
C ASP A 68 -12.40 -17.05 12.19
N TRP A 69 -11.40 -17.06 11.31
CA TRP A 69 -11.57 -17.38 9.90
C TRP A 69 -11.04 -18.78 9.60
N SER A 70 -11.86 -19.60 8.94
CA SER A 70 -11.40 -20.88 8.38
C SER A 70 -10.89 -20.72 6.95
N GLU A 71 -10.30 -21.79 6.40
CA GLU A 71 -9.84 -21.81 5.01
C GLU A 71 -11.03 -21.68 4.03
N GLU A 72 -12.18 -22.24 4.38
CA GLU A 72 -13.43 -22.07 3.63
C GLU A 72 -13.91 -20.60 3.62
N ASP A 73 -13.76 -19.88 4.73
CA ASP A 73 -14.12 -18.46 4.83
C ASP A 73 -13.24 -17.61 3.90
N THR A 74 -11.95 -17.91 3.83
CA THR A 74 -11.03 -17.24 2.89
C THR A 74 -11.36 -17.54 1.43
N ASN A 75 -11.75 -18.77 1.11
CA ASN A 75 -12.16 -19.13 -0.25
C ASN A 75 -13.46 -18.42 -0.63
N THR A 76 -14.42 -18.35 0.30
CA THR A 76 -15.69 -17.65 0.12
C THR A 76 -15.47 -16.15 -0.10
N LEU A 77 -14.53 -15.54 0.63
CA LEU A 77 -14.11 -14.15 0.42
C LEU A 77 -13.55 -13.97 -0.99
N LEU A 78 -12.62 -14.82 -1.42
CA LEU A 78 -11.97 -14.72 -2.73
C LEU A 78 -12.98 -14.88 -3.88
N GLU A 79 -13.95 -15.76 -3.75
CA GLU A 79 -15.03 -15.93 -4.72
C GLU A 79 -15.92 -14.68 -4.80
N SER A 80 -16.24 -14.06 -3.67
CA SER A 80 -17.06 -12.83 -3.64
C SER A 80 -16.38 -11.59 -4.23
N LEU A 81 -15.05 -11.62 -4.37
CA LEU A 81 -14.23 -10.53 -4.90
C LEU A 81 -13.89 -10.68 -6.40
N ARG A 82 -14.19 -11.84 -7.00
CA ARG A 82 -14.01 -12.10 -8.44
C ARG A 82 -15.13 -11.48 -9.26
#